data_AF-A0A8H4UX31-F1
#
_entry.id   AF-A0A8H4UX31-F1
#
_cell.length_a   1.000
_cell.length_b   1.000
_cell.length_c   1.000
_cell.angle_alpha   90.00
_cell.angle_beta   90.00
_cell.angle_gamma   90.00
#
_symmetry.space_group_name_H-M   'P 1'
#
loop_
_entity.id
_entity.type
_entity.pdbx_description
1 polymer ?
#
loop_
_entity_poly.entity_id
_entity_poly.type
_entity_poly.pdbx_seq_one_letter_code
_entity_poly.pdbx_strand_id
1 'polypeptide(L)' 'MEYIRLGTSGLKVSKIVLGCMTYGDPNWQPWVMDEASALPLIKHAYD' A
#
# COMPACT_ATOMS: atom_id res chain seq x y z
N MET A 1 -1.67 -4.85 -14.99
CA MET A 1 -0.75 -3.95 -14.24
C MET A 1 0.64 -4.02 -14.88
N GLU A 2 1.30 -2.89 -15.16
CA GLU A 2 2.65 -2.85 -15.75
C GLU A 2 3.70 -3.00 -14.63
N TYR A 3 4.67 -3.91 -14.81
CA TYR A 3 5.74 -4.15 -13.85
C TYR A 3 7.10 -3.75 -14.44
N ILE A 4 7.88 -3.02 -13.66
CA ILE A 4 9.20 -2.50 -14.02
C ILE A 4 10.27 -2.95 -13.03
N ARG A 5 11.54 -2.90 -13.44
CA ARG A 5 12.67 -3.14 -12.54
C ARG A 5 12.91 -1.91 -11.67
N LEU A 6 13.06 -2.11 -10.36
CA LEU A 6 13.36 -1.00 -9.44
C LEU A 6 14.85 -0.64 -9.51
N GLY A 7 15.19 0.33 -10.36
CA GLY A 7 16.57 0.77 -10.57
C GLY A 7 17.48 -0.39 -10.99
N THR A 8 18.64 -0.51 -10.35
CA THR A 8 19.58 -1.63 -10.57
C THR A 8 19.33 -2.82 -9.65
N SER A 9 18.36 -2.74 -8.73
CA SER A 9 18.01 -3.86 -7.85
C SER A 9 17.50 -5.07 -8.65
N GLY A 10 17.52 -6.25 -8.05
CA GLY A 10 16.90 -7.45 -8.64
C GLY A 10 15.38 -7.48 -8.56
N LEU A 11 14.75 -6.45 -7.99
CA LEU A 11 13.31 -6.43 -7.73
C LEU A 11 12.53 -5.97 -8.96
N LYS A 12 11.41 -6.64 -9.21
CA LYS A 12 10.41 -6.27 -10.20
C LYS A 12 9.14 -5.84 -9.47
N VAL A 13 8.72 -4.60 -9.67
CA VAL A 13 7.63 -3.94 -8.92
C VAL A 13 6.59 -3.37 -9.88
N SER A 14 5.36 -3.19 -9.41
CA SER A 14 4.33 -2.47 -10.15
C SER A 14 4.74 -1.02 -10.38
N LYS A 15 4.42 -0.46 -11.55
CA LYS A 15 4.71 0.95 -11.88
C LYS A 15 3.95 1.95 -10.99
N ILE A 16 2.82 1.52 -10.44
CA ILE A 16 2.03 2.25 -9.45
C ILE A 16 2.11 1.46 -8.13
N VAL A 17 2.38 2.16 -7.03
CA VAL A 17 2.54 1.58 -5.69
C VAL A 17 1.55 2.23 -4.74
N LEU A 18 0.89 1.43 -3.91
CA LEU A 18 0.03 1.91 -2.84
C LEU A 18 0.91 2.30 -1.63
N GLY A 19 0.81 3.55 -1.20
CA GLY A 19 1.41 4.01 0.06
C GLY A 19 0.56 3.61 1.25
N CYS A 20 1.19 3.19 2.35
CA CYS A 20 0.48 2.69 3.55
C CYS A 20 0.48 3.65 4.75
N MET A 21 0.89 4.91 4.57
CA MET A 21 1.00 5.87 5.69
C MET A 21 -0.33 6.15 6.41
N THR A 22 -1.45 5.97 5.71
CA THR A 22 -2.80 6.18 6.24
C THR A 22 -3.37 4.93 6.93
N TYR A 23 -2.69 3.79 6.95
CA TYR A 23 -3.22 2.55 7.53
C TYR A 23 -2.54 2.23 8.86
N GLY A 24 -3.31 1.89 9.90
CA GLY A 24 -2.79 1.61 11.23
C GLY A 24 -3.79 1.86 12.35
N ASP A 25 -3.30 2.21 13.54
CA ASP A 25 -4.16 2.49 14.70
C ASP A 25 -4.54 3.99 14.77
N PRO A 26 -5.84 4.34 14.69
CA PRO A 26 -6.30 5.72 14.88
C PRO A 26 -5.93 6.33 16.25
N ASN A 27 -5.66 5.51 17.26
CA ASN A 27 -5.17 5.96 18.56
C ASN A 27 -3.76 6.55 18.50
N TRP A 28 -2.96 6.16 17.50
CA TRP A 28 -1.64 6.74 17.28
C TRP A 28 -1.74 8.10 16.60
N GLN A 29 -2.53 8.20 15.53
CA GLN A 29 -2.79 9.44 14.82
C GLN A 29 -4.24 9.47 14.30
N PRO A 30 -5.01 10.56 14.54
CA PRO A 30 -6.43 10.61 14.18
C PRO A 30 -6.76 10.45 12.69
N TRP A 31 -5.79 10.72 11.79
CA TRP A 31 -5.96 10.59 10.34
C TRP A 31 -5.71 9.17 9.82
N VAL A 32 -5.28 8.26 10.68
CA VAL A 32 -5.02 6.88 10.31
C VAL A 32 -6.32 6.09 10.32
N MET A 33 -6.44 5.18 9.36
CA MET A 33 -7.56 4.29 9.12
C MET A 33 -7.28 2.91 9.72
N ASP A 34 -8.26 2.39 10.46
CA ASP A 34 -8.20 1.08 11.10
C ASP A 34 -8.10 -0.08 10.09
N GLU A 35 -7.75 -1.25 10.61
CA GLU A 35 -7.58 -2.47 9.81
C GLU A 35 -8.85 -2.84 9.03
N ALA A 36 -10.03 -2.75 9.65
CA ALA A 36 -11.29 -3.13 9.02
C ALA A 36 -11.60 -2.29 7.77
N SER A 37 -11.24 -1.01 7.80
CA SER A 37 -11.42 -0.07 6.70
C SER A 37 -10.26 -0.10 5.69
N ALA A 38 -9.03 -0.39 6.15
CA ALA A 38 -7.83 -0.43 5.33
C ALA A 38 -7.72 -1.72 4.49
N LEU A 39 -8.08 -2.88 5.05
CA LEU A 39 -7.91 -4.18 4.38
C LEU A 39 -8.63 -4.28 3.03
N PRO A 40 -9.88 -3.80 2.87
CA PRO A 40 -10.55 -3.79 1.56
C PRO A 40 -9.80 -2.97 0.51
N LEU A 41 -9.19 -1.84 0.90
CA LEU A 41 -8.42 -0.98 -0.01
C LEU A 41 -7.12 -1.65 -0.45
N ILE A 42 -6.40 -2.25 0.51
CA ILE A 42 -5.16 -3.00 0.22
C ILE A 42 -5.46 -4.19 -0.68
N LYS A 43 -6.56 -4.92 -0.42
CA LYS A 43 -7.02 -6.02 -1.28
C LYS A 43 -7.33 -5.53 -2.70
N HIS A 44 -8.04 -4.42 -2.85
CA HIS A 44 -8.34 -3.85 -4.15
C HIS A 44 -7.08 -3.44 -4.93
N ALA A 45 -6.05 -2.94 -4.25
CA ALA A 45 -4.78 -2.60 -4.90
C ALA A 45 -3.93 -3.83 -5.26
N TYR A 46 -4.13 -4.95 -4.56
CA TYR A 46 -3.41 -6.20 -4.78
C TYR A 46 -4.00 -7.01 -5.94
N ASP A 47 -5.32 -7.07 -6.04
CA ASP A 47 -6.06 -7.77 -7.11
C ASP A 47 -5.88 -7.07 -8.48
#